data_AF-A0A3M6U3B7-F1
#
_entry.id   AF-A0A3M6U3B7-F1
#
_cell.length_a   1.000
_cell.length_b   1.000
_cell.length_c   1.000
_cell.angle_alpha   90.00
_cell.angle_beta   90.00
_cell.angle_gamma   90.00
#
_symmetry.space_group_name_H-M   'P 1'
#
loop_
_entity.id
_entity.type
_entity.pdbx_description
1 polymer ?
#
loop_
_entity_poly.entity_id
_entity_poly.type
_entity_poly.pdbx_seq_one_letter_code
_entity_poly.pdbx_strand_id
1 'polypeptide(L)'
;MSADNKMPSPHRLLIVGAGLTGSVTASLLRRKFPKEALNITFWEKSRGAGGRMNTNRSASDSRCTVDLGAQYVTATPDYYRSHESFYQELISAKVLVPFNGIIEGENKKEGMKNFTAPSGMNSIVKNFLNSSDPEDIGPSLLAHTSVPFGIEHLEMDMNDVKEIIISHVKQILPDLPEPVNSRCLRWRYSQVSRGVDGSPGCIALCNSPLLVACGDAFSHSNFDGCIDSAMSVVDTFCKITSVSNL
;
A
#
# COMPACT_ATOMS: atom_id res chain seq x y z
N MET A 1 52.65 -9.65 -5.34
CA MET A 1 51.66 -9.00 -4.44
C MET A 1 50.45 -8.65 -5.29
N SER A 2 49.43 -9.50 -5.31
CA SER A 2 48.15 -9.18 -5.93
C SER A 2 47.46 -8.15 -5.06
N ALA A 3 47.20 -6.96 -5.61
CA ALA A 3 46.32 -6.00 -4.95
C ALA A 3 44.96 -6.67 -4.75
N ASP A 4 44.51 -6.74 -3.49
CA ASP A 4 43.14 -7.08 -3.15
C ASP A 4 42.22 -6.10 -3.89
N ASN A 5 41.68 -6.54 -5.02
CA ASN A 5 40.62 -5.82 -5.72
C ASN A 5 39.33 -6.03 -4.93
N LYS A 6 39.25 -5.39 -3.75
CA LYS A 6 38.00 -5.34 -2.97
C LYS A 6 36.98 -4.65 -3.85
N MET A 7 35.97 -5.40 -4.29
CA MET A 7 34.81 -4.79 -4.96
C MET A 7 34.28 -3.66 -4.07
N PRO A 8 33.95 -2.49 -4.65
CA PRO A 8 33.42 -1.37 -3.89
C PRO A 8 32.16 -1.82 -3.12
N SER A 9 32.01 -1.36 -1.88
CA SER A 9 30.82 -1.66 -1.08
C SER A 9 29.58 -1.10 -1.77
N PRO A 10 28.43 -1.81 -1.75
CA PRO A 10 27.22 -1.36 -2.41
C PRO A 10 26.80 0.02 -1.92
N HIS A 11 26.26 0.83 -2.83
CA HIS A 11 25.56 2.04 -2.45
C HIS A 11 24.40 1.68 -1.53
N ARG A 12 24.17 2.50 -0.49
CA ARG A 12 23.12 2.23 0.49
C ARG A 12 21.95 3.16 0.24
N LEU A 13 20.77 2.57 0.07
CA LEU A 13 19.51 3.28 -0.03
C LEU A 13 18.63 2.91 1.16
N LEU A 14 18.14 3.92 1.86
CA LEU A 14 17.11 3.76 2.89
C LEU A 14 15.76 4.17 2.33
N ILE A 15 14.77 3.28 2.43
CA ILE A 15 13.37 3.59 2.16
C ILE A 15 12.63 3.66 3.49
N VAL A 16 12.00 4.80 3.77
CA VAL A 16 11.18 4.99 4.97
C VAL A 16 9.70 4.80 4.59
N GLY A 17 9.08 3.76 5.16
CA GLY A 17 7.72 3.33 4.84
C GLY A 17 7.69 2.10 3.94
N ALA A 18 7.26 0.97 4.49
CA ALA A 18 7.05 -0.30 3.77
C ALA A 18 5.58 -0.45 3.33
N GLY A 19 5.01 0.62 2.78
CA GLY A 19 3.71 0.62 2.09
C GLY A 19 3.86 0.37 0.59
N LEU A 20 2.77 0.53 -0.16
CA LEU A 20 2.76 0.24 -1.61
C LEU A 20 3.86 0.99 -2.38
N THR A 21 3.90 2.33 -2.29
CA THR A 21 4.94 3.12 -2.98
C THR A 21 6.35 2.64 -2.66
N GLY A 22 6.70 2.50 -1.38
CA GLY A 22 8.04 2.04 -0.97
C GLY A 22 8.38 0.64 -1.46
N SER A 23 7.42 -0.29 -1.42
CA SER A 23 7.62 -1.67 -1.92
C SER A 23 7.79 -1.73 -3.44
N VAL A 24 6.99 -0.98 -4.20
CA VAL A 24 7.10 -0.90 -5.66
C VAL A 24 8.43 -0.24 -6.05
N THR A 25 8.82 0.86 -5.38
CA THR A 25 10.12 1.50 -5.60
C THR A 25 11.27 0.52 -5.40
N ALA A 26 11.27 -0.25 -4.31
CA ALA A 26 12.32 -1.25 -4.08
C ALA A 26 12.31 -2.37 -5.10
N SER A 27 11.13 -2.86 -5.49
CA SER A 27 11.00 -3.89 -6.52
C SER A 27 11.61 -3.42 -7.84
N LEU A 28 11.25 -2.22 -8.28
CA LEU A 28 11.78 -1.62 -9.52
C LEU A 28 13.29 -1.40 -9.46
N LEU A 29 13.81 -0.87 -8.34
CA LEU A 29 15.25 -0.67 -8.17
C LEU A 29 16.02 -1.99 -8.13
N ARG A 30 15.49 -3.04 -7.49
CA ARG A 30 16.11 -4.38 -7.46
C ARG A 30 16.10 -5.07 -8.83
N ARG A 31 15.13 -4.77 -9.69
CA ARG A 31 15.13 -5.24 -11.08
C ARG A 31 16.18 -4.52 -11.93
N LYS A 32 16.50 -3.28 -11.57
CA LYS A 32 17.44 -2.43 -12.31
C LYS A 32 18.89 -2.58 -11.86
N PHE A 33 19.12 -2.79 -10.58
CA PHE A 33 20.45 -2.81 -9.97
C PHE A 33 20.68 -4.12 -9.20
N PRO A 34 21.83 -4.77 -9.37
CA PRO A 34 22.19 -5.95 -8.59
C PRO A 34 22.43 -5.56 -7.12
N LYS A 35 22.30 -6.53 -6.20
CA LYS A 35 22.45 -6.28 -4.75
C LYS A 35 23.86 -5.81 -4.38
N GLU A 36 24.84 -6.17 -5.18
CA GLU A 36 26.25 -5.79 -5.07
C GLU A 36 26.47 -4.30 -5.42
N ALA A 37 25.59 -3.72 -6.23
CA ALA A 37 25.61 -2.30 -6.58
C ALA A 37 24.77 -1.44 -5.63
N LEU A 38 23.56 -1.92 -5.27
CA LEU A 38 22.59 -1.17 -4.48
C LEU A 38 21.97 -2.03 -3.36
N ASN A 39 22.30 -1.70 -2.12
CA ASN A 39 21.72 -2.30 -0.93
C ASN A 39 20.57 -1.44 -0.39
N ILE A 40 19.35 -2.00 -0.41
CA ILE A 40 18.13 -1.32 0.02
C ILE A 40 17.72 -1.80 1.43
N THR A 41 17.64 -0.86 2.36
CA THR A 41 17.13 -1.06 3.72
C THR A 41 15.78 -0.36 3.88
N PHE A 42 14.89 -0.93 4.69
CA PHE A 42 13.60 -0.33 5.02
C PHE A 42 13.55 0.08 6.49
N TRP A 43 13.00 1.26 6.76
CA TRP A 43 12.49 1.63 8.08
C TRP A 43 10.98 1.72 8.03
N GLU A 44 10.32 0.86 8.79
CA GLU A 44 8.86 0.83 8.93
C GLU A 44 8.51 0.97 10.41
N LYS A 45 7.57 1.88 10.71
CA LYS A 45 7.12 2.13 12.09
C LYS A 45 6.25 0.97 12.60
N SER A 46 5.50 0.34 11.70
CA SER A 46 4.57 -0.74 11.98
C SER A 46 5.30 -2.05 12.25
N ARG A 47 4.59 -3.05 12.80
CA ARG A 47 5.15 -4.39 13.07
C ARG A 47 5.46 -5.20 11.81
N GLY A 48 5.03 -4.75 10.63
CA GLY A 48 5.23 -5.42 9.35
C GLY A 48 4.92 -4.51 8.17
N ALA A 49 5.24 -4.99 6.97
CA ALA A 49 4.97 -4.29 5.71
C ALA A 49 3.48 -4.34 5.34
N GLY A 50 3.00 -3.28 4.69
CA GLY A 50 1.63 -3.17 4.20
C GLY A 50 1.12 -1.74 4.18
N GLY A 51 1.52 -0.91 5.15
CA GLY A 51 0.99 0.45 5.29
C GLY A 51 -0.55 0.44 5.36
N ARG A 52 -1.22 1.22 4.51
CA ARG A 52 -2.69 1.21 4.42
C ARG A 52 -3.28 -0.06 3.80
N MET A 53 -2.46 -0.88 3.16
CA MET A 53 -2.85 -2.21 2.69
C MET A 53 -2.71 -3.27 3.79
N ASN A 54 -2.42 -2.90 5.04
CA ASN A 54 -2.20 -3.88 6.08
C ASN A 54 -3.45 -4.76 6.33
N THR A 55 -3.24 -6.07 6.30
CA THR A 55 -4.21 -7.08 6.72
C THR A 55 -3.94 -7.43 8.18
N ASN A 56 -4.97 -7.33 9.01
CA ASN A 56 -4.93 -7.72 10.41
C ASN A 56 -5.41 -9.16 10.57
N ARG A 57 -4.95 -9.82 11.63
CA ARG A 57 -5.38 -11.17 11.98
C ARG A 57 -5.90 -11.15 13.42
N SER A 58 -7.00 -11.84 13.67
CA SER A 58 -7.51 -11.98 15.04
C SER A 58 -6.51 -12.74 15.89
N ALA A 59 -6.30 -12.26 17.13
CA ALA A 59 -5.48 -12.99 18.10
C ALA A 59 -6.14 -14.30 18.54
N SER A 60 -7.47 -14.39 18.46
CA SER A 60 -8.25 -15.55 18.88
C SER A 60 -8.40 -16.60 17.78
N ASP A 61 -8.28 -16.21 16.51
CA ASP A 61 -8.30 -17.10 15.35
C ASP A 61 -7.50 -16.47 14.21
N SER A 62 -6.31 -17.00 13.92
CA SER A 62 -5.41 -16.44 12.90
C SER A 62 -5.95 -16.52 11.47
N ARG A 63 -7.00 -17.33 11.26
CA ARG A 63 -7.73 -17.39 10.01
C ARG A 63 -8.57 -16.14 9.85
N CYS A 64 -9.22 -15.62 10.89
CA CYS A 64 -10.03 -14.40 10.75
C CYS A 64 -9.13 -13.19 10.43
N THR A 65 -9.13 -12.79 9.16
CA THR A 65 -8.34 -11.68 8.65
C THR A 65 -9.19 -10.55 8.13
N VAL A 66 -8.75 -9.32 8.32
CA VAL A 66 -9.44 -8.13 7.81
C VAL A 66 -8.45 -7.11 7.26
N ASP A 67 -8.69 -6.62 6.05
CA ASP A 67 -7.94 -5.50 5.48
C ASP A 67 -8.37 -4.21 6.14
N LEU A 68 -7.41 -3.36 6.54
CA LEU A 68 -7.73 -2.20 7.37
C LEU A 68 -8.02 -0.93 6.56
N GLY A 69 -7.46 -0.81 5.36
CA GLY A 69 -7.50 0.44 4.58
C GLY A 69 -7.90 0.30 3.13
N ALA A 70 -7.16 -0.45 2.34
CA ALA A 70 -7.62 -0.83 1.01
C ALA A 70 -8.59 -2.00 1.15
N GLN A 71 -9.80 -1.90 0.58
CA GLN A 71 -10.80 -2.99 0.59
C GLN A 71 -10.80 -3.76 -0.73
N TYR A 72 -10.56 -3.04 -1.83
CA TYR A 72 -10.43 -3.54 -3.19
C TYR A 72 -9.56 -2.54 -3.98
N VAL A 73 -9.05 -2.96 -5.12
CA VAL A 73 -8.32 -2.11 -6.06
C VAL A 73 -9.21 -1.85 -7.26
N THR A 74 -9.33 -0.59 -7.64
CA THR A 74 -10.09 -0.17 -8.82
C THR A 74 -9.15 0.41 -9.86
N ALA A 75 -9.15 -0.17 -11.05
CA ALA A 75 -8.41 0.32 -12.20
C ALA A 75 -9.37 0.94 -13.21
N THR A 76 -9.10 2.17 -13.64
CA THR A 76 -9.71 2.72 -14.85
C THR A 76 -9.13 2.03 -16.09
N PRO A 77 -9.76 2.12 -17.27
CA PRO A 77 -9.18 1.57 -18.50
C PRO A 77 -7.76 2.08 -18.78
N ASP A 78 -7.50 3.36 -18.51
CA ASP A 78 -6.19 3.96 -18.75
C ASP A 78 -5.14 3.47 -17.74
N TYR A 79 -5.49 3.39 -16.45
CA TYR A 79 -4.57 2.85 -15.45
C TYR A 79 -4.28 1.37 -15.65
N TYR A 80 -5.30 0.58 -16.00
CA TYR A 80 -5.10 -0.83 -16.30
C TYR A 80 -4.14 -1.03 -17.49
N ARG A 81 -4.18 -0.12 -18.47
CA ARG A 81 -3.25 -0.13 -19.61
C ARG A 81 -1.86 0.37 -19.23
N SER A 82 -1.75 1.52 -18.56
CA SER A 82 -0.45 2.13 -18.22
C SER A 82 0.33 1.31 -17.21
N HIS A 83 -0.36 0.63 -16.29
CA HIS A 83 0.22 -0.21 -15.24
C HIS A 83 0.03 -1.71 -15.50
N GLU A 84 -0.19 -2.10 -16.76
CA GLU A 84 -0.51 -3.48 -17.15
C GLU A 84 0.49 -4.48 -16.54
N SER A 85 1.78 -4.19 -16.60
CA SER A 85 2.82 -5.08 -16.05
C SER A 85 2.64 -5.39 -14.56
N PHE A 86 2.27 -4.40 -13.74
CA PHE A 86 2.02 -4.59 -12.31
C PHE A 86 0.74 -5.39 -12.07
N TYR A 87 -0.33 -5.08 -12.80
CA TYR A 87 -1.58 -5.85 -12.71
C TYR A 87 -1.37 -7.30 -13.12
N GLN A 88 -0.70 -7.55 -14.26
CA GLN A 88 -0.44 -8.91 -14.76
C GLN A 88 0.49 -9.69 -13.83
N GLU A 89 1.50 -9.06 -13.25
CA GLU A 89 2.37 -9.68 -12.24
C GLU A 89 1.55 -10.16 -11.04
N LEU A 90 0.72 -9.28 -10.47
CA LEU A 90 -0.11 -9.61 -9.30
C LEU A 90 -1.20 -10.64 -9.63
N ILE A 91 -1.82 -10.58 -10.81
CA ILE A 91 -2.82 -11.54 -11.26
C ILE A 91 -2.19 -12.91 -11.51
N SER A 92 -1.04 -12.96 -12.17
CA SER A 92 -0.32 -14.21 -12.46
C SER A 92 0.14 -14.90 -11.17
N ALA A 93 0.55 -14.11 -10.18
CA ALA A 93 0.90 -14.59 -8.84
C ALA A 93 -0.33 -14.95 -7.97
N LYS A 94 -1.56 -14.76 -8.49
CA LYS A 94 -2.84 -14.91 -7.77
C LYS A 94 -2.96 -14.03 -6.52
N VAL A 95 -2.16 -12.96 -6.46
CA VAL A 95 -2.20 -11.95 -5.41
C VAL A 95 -3.39 -11.02 -5.61
N LEU A 96 -3.71 -10.70 -6.86
CA LEU A 96 -4.97 -10.04 -7.24
C LEU A 96 -5.84 -10.98 -8.05
N VAL A 97 -7.14 -10.96 -7.76
CA VAL A 97 -8.18 -11.62 -8.56
C VAL A 97 -9.30 -10.63 -8.88
N PRO A 98 -10.05 -10.82 -9.99
CA PRO A 98 -11.23 -10.01 -10.26
C PRO A 98 -12.22 -10.03 -9.08
N PHE A 99 -12.71 -8.86 -8.70
CA PHE A 99 -13.70 -8.74 -7.64
C PHE A 99 -15.09 -9.07 -8.19
N ASN A 100 -15.70 -10.12 -7.63
CA ASN A 100 -17.02 -10.61 -8.03
C ASN A 100 -18.12 -10.30 -7.00
N GLY A 101 -17.83 -9.47 -5.99
CA GLY A 101 -18.78 -9.07 -4.95
C GLY A 101 -19.64 -7.87 -5.34
N ILE A 102 -20.46 -7.43 -4.40
CA ILE A 102 -21.29 -6.21 -4.53
C ILE A 102 -20.53 -5.03 -3.94
N ILE A 103 -20.46 -3.92 -4.68
CA ILE A 103 -19.96 -2.64 -4.18
C ILE A 103 -21.14 -1.69 -4.12
N GLU A 104 -21.68 -1.47 -2.92
CA GLU A 104 -22.75 -0.48 -2.74
C GLU A 104 -22.22 0.94 -2.94
N GLY A 105 -22.96 1.76 -3.69
CA GLY A 105 -22.57 3.14 -3.98
C GLY A 105 -21.44 3.28 -4.99
N GLU A 106 -21.11 2.22 -5.73
CA GLU A 106 -20.08 2.28 -6.77
C GLU A 106 -20.45 3.29 -7.86
N ASN A 107 -19.58 4.28 -8.09
CA ASN A 107 -19.66 5.14 -9.28
C ASN A 107 -19.03 4.41 -10.48
N LYS A 108 -19.69 3.35 -10.93
CA LYS A 108 -19.19 2.45 -11.97
C LYS A 108 -19.15 3.17 -13.32
N LYS A 109 -17.96 3.38 -13.85
CA LYS A 109 -17.76 3.86 -15.22
C LYS A 109 -17.44 2.69 -16.14
N GLU A 110 -17.75 2.87 -17.42
CA GLU A 110 -17.48 1.86 -18.44
C GLU A 110 -16.01 1.45 -18.45
N GLY A 111 -15.76 0.14 -18.51
CA GLY A 111 -14.42 -0.44 -18.57
C GLY A 111 -13.62 -0.44 -17.27
N MET A 112 -14.17 0.07 -16.15
CA MET A 112 -13.53 -0.06 -14.84
C MET A 112 -13.42 -1.53 -14.41
N LYS A 113 -12.28 -1.89 -13.83
CA LYS A 113 -12.01 -3.22 -13.30
C LYS A 113 -11.74 -3.14 -11.80
N ASN A 114 -12.43 -3.98 -11.04
CA ASN A 114 -12.21 -4.10 -9.61
C ASN A 114 -11.50 -5.42 -9.30
N PHE A 115 -10.59 -5.39 -8.35
CA PHE A 115 -9.80 -6.53 -7.90
C PHE A 115 -9.81 -6.62 -6.39
N THR A 116 -9.69 -7.83 -5.87
CA THR A 116 -9.41 -8.07 -4.46
C THR A 116 -8.17 -8.94 -4.31
N ALA A 117 -7.59 -8.94 -3.11
CA ALA A 117 -6.46 -9.77 -2.75
C ALA A 117 -6.95 -10.88 -1.81
N PRO A 118 -7.13 -12.13 -2.31
CA PRO A 118 -7.72 -13.19 -1.51
C PRO A 118 -6.96 -13.43 -0.22
N SER A 119 -5.62 -13.37 -0.24
CA SER A 119 -4.76 -13.54 0.95
C SER A 119 -4.63 -12.28 1.83
N GLY A 120 -5.51 -11.28 1.62
CA GLY A 120 -5.43 -9.96 2.22
C GLY A 120 -4.61 -8.96 1.40
N MET A 121 -4.96 -7.68 1.47
CA MET A 121 -4.32 -6.60 0.71
C MET A 121 -2.84 -6.43 0.96
N ASN A 122 -2.32 -6.84 2.12
CA ASN A 122 -0.88 -6.73 2.41
C ASN A 122 -0.05 -7.70 1.55
N SER A 123 -0.68 -8.73 0.98
CA SER A 123 -0.04 -9.66 0.04
C SER A 123 0.48 -8.94 -1.21
N ILE A 124 -0.14 -7.83 -1.64
CA ILE A 124 0.34 -6.98 -2.74
C ILE A 124 1.72 -6.40 -2.40
N VAL A 125 1.83 -5.77 -1.23
CA VAL A 125 3.08 -5.16 -0.75
C VAL A 125 4.14 -6.24 -0.55
N LYS A 126 3.75 -7.38 0.01
CA LYS A 126 4.65 -8.51 0.28
C LYS A 126 5.16 -9.16 -1.01
N ASN A 127 4.32 -9.25 -2.05
CA ASN A 127 4.73 -9.70 -3.38
C ASN A 127 5.86 -8.82 -3.91
N PHE A 128 5.70 -7.50 -3.88
CA PHE A 128 6.77 -6.58 -4.31
C PHE A 128 8.03 -6.63 -3.43
N LEU A 129 7.90 -7.05 -2.17
CA LEU A 129 9.04 -7.27 -1.27
C LEU A 129 9.65 -8.67 -1.35
N ASN A 130 9.09 -9.59 -2.16
CA ASN A 130 9.43 -11.03 -2.19
C ASN A 130 9.35 -11.69 -0.80
N SER A 131 8.28 -11.42 -0.08
CA SER A 131 7.97 -12.01 1.23
C SER A 131 6.63 -12.75 1.17
N SER A 132 6.49 -13.83 1.96
CA SER A 132 5.32 -14.71 1.94
C SER A 132 4.44 -14.56 3.19
N ASP A 133 3.16 -14.90 3.04
CA ASP A 133 2.18 -15.02 4.12
C ASP A 133 1.81 -16.50 4.37
N PRO A 134 1.36 -16.84 5.59
CA PRO A 134 0.67 -18.10 5.84
C PRO A 134 -0.76 -18.10 5.26
N GLU A 135 -1.18 -19.28 4.80
CA GLU A 135 -2.49 -19.55 4.19
C GLU A 135 -3.61 -19.71 5.23
N ASP A 136 -4.84 -19.42 4.79
CA ASP A 136 -6.16 -19.62 5.43
C ASP A 136 -6.85 -18.37 6.03
N ILE A 137 -8.15 -18.23 5.71
CA ILE A 137 -9.00 -17.06 6.01
C ILE A 137 -10.36 -17.46 6.57
N GLY A 138 -10.72 -16.89 7.72
CA GLY A 138 -12.00 -16.97 8.40
C GLY A 138 -12.79 -15.67 8.29
N PRO A 139 -14.10 -15.69 8.60
CA PRO A 139 -14.99 -14.56 8.36
C PRO A 139 -14.61 -13.36 9.22
N SER A 140 -14.53 -12.19 8.59
CA SER A 140 -14.30 -10.90 9.25
C SER A 140 -15.11 -9.81 8.55
N LEU A 141 -15.46 -8.75 9.29
CA LEU A 141 -16.17 -7.58 8.76
C LEU A 141 -15.31 -6.33 8.96
N LEU A 142 -15.15 -5.54 7.88
CA LEU A 142 -14.59 -4.19 7.95
C LEU A 142 -15.71 -3.17 7.74
N ALA A 143 -15.82 -2.22 8.66
CA ALA A 143 -16.64 -1.03 8.47
C ALA A 143 -15.75 0.20 8.30
N HIS A 144 -15.90 0.90 7.18
CA HIS A 144 -15.32 2.22 6.99
C HIS A 144 -16.40 3.29 7.18
N THR A 145 -16.05 4.33 7.93
CA THR A 145 -16.91 5.49 8.10
C THR A 145 -16.74 6.44 6.92
N SER A 146 -17.74 7.29 6.70
CA SER A 146 -17.60 8.39 5.74
C SER A 146 -16.51 9.39 6.18
N VAL A 147 -15.97 10.16 5.23
CA VAL A 147 -15.00 11.23 5.52
C VAL A 147 -15.58 12.29 6.47
N PRO A 148 -16.81 12.79 6.29
CA PRO A 148 -17.41 13.74 7.23
C PRO A 148 -17.50 13.20 8.67
N PHE A 149 -17.95 11.95 8.84
CA PHE A 149 -18.00 11.31 10.16
C PHE A 149 -16.61 11.26 10.82
N GLY A 150 -15.59 10.88 10.04
CA GLY A 150 -14.22 10.80 10.52
C GLY A 150 -13.64 12.14 10.96
N ILE A 151 -14.03 13.25 10.30
CA ILE A 151 -13.65 14.62 10.68
C ILE A 151 -14.37 15.04 11.96
N GLU A 152 -15.68 14.82 12.03
CA GLU A 152 -16.53 15.18 13.18
C GLU A 152 -16.06 14.50 14.47
N HIS A 153 -15.68 13.23 14.40
CA HIS A 153 -15.31 12.41 15.57
C HIS A 153 -13.79 12.28 15.75
N LEU A 154 -12.98 13.11 15.07
CA LEU A 154 -11.53 12.95 14.99
C LEU A 154 -10.82 13.04 16.35
N GLU A 155 -11.34 13.86 17.27
CA GLU A 155 -10.76 14.07 18.60
C GLU A 155 -11.51 13.33 19.72
N MET A 156 -12.61 12.65 19.42
CA MET A 156 -13.40 11.89 20.42
C MET A 156 -12.61 10.69 20.96
N ASP A 157 -12.96 10.14 22.13
CA ASP A 157 -12.35 8.88 22.60
C ASP A 157 -12.62 7.74 21.61
N MET A 158 -11.64 6.85 21.46
CA MET A 158 -11.72 5.80 20.43
C MET A 158 -12.70 4.68 20.80
N ASN A 159 -13.01 4.48 22.09
CA ASN A 159 -14.03 3.52 22.53
C ASN A 159 -15.42 4.06 22.26
N ASP A 160 -15.67 5.33 22.54
CA ASP A 160 -16.96 5.99 22.27
C ASP A 160 -17.28 5.95 20.76
N VAL A 161 -16.30 6.30 19.91
CA VAL A 161 -16.45 6.20 18.44
C VAL A 161 -16.71 4.76 18.00
N LYS A 162 -16.06 3.78 18.62
CA LYS A 162 -16.27 2.36 18.32
C LYS A 162 -17.70 1.93 18.65
N GLU A 163 -18.26 2.36 19.77
CA GLU A 163 -19.65 2.06 20.14
C GLU A 163 -20.65 2.65 19.14
N ILE A 164 -20.43 3.90 18.71
CA ILE A 164 -21.24 4.55 17.68
C ILE A 164 -21.21 3.72 16.38
N ILE A 165 -20.01 3.32 15.92
CA ILE A 165 -19.84 2.53 14.69
C ILE A 165 -20.54 1.17 14.82
N ILE A 166 -20.34 0.45 15.93
CA ILE A 166 -20.95 -0.87 16.14
C ILE A 166 -22.48 -0.75 16.16
N SER A 167 -23.03 0.27 16.80
CA SER A 167 -24.48 0.52 16.79
C SER A 167 -25.03 0.68 15.38
N HIS A 168 -24.36 1.47 14.52
CA HIS A 168 -24.77 1.64 13.12
C HIS A 168 -24.61 0.35 12.31
N VAL A 169 -23.53 -0.41 12.51
CA VAL A 169 -23.34 -1.71 11.84
C VAL A 169 -24.48 -2.67 12.19
N LYS A 170 -24.90 -2.75 13.46
CA LYS A 170 -26.03 -3.59 13.89
C LYS A 170 -27.38 -3.12 13.32
N GLN A 171 -27.55 -1.83 13.06
CA GLN A 171 -28.77 -1.34 12.39
C GLN A 171 -28.81 -1.76 10.91
N ILE A 172 -27.66 -1.77 10.24
CA ILE A 172 -27.56 -2.17 8.82
C ILE A 172 -27.63 -3.70 8.68
N LEU A 173 -26.96 -4.42 9.58
CA LEU A 173 -26.85 -5.88 9.58
C LEU A 173 -27.25 -6.45 10.97
N PRO A 174 -28.57 -6.54 11.26
CA PRO A 174 -29.07 -6.89 12.59
C PRO A 174 -28.79 -8.33 13.00
N ASP A 175 -28.64 -9.23 12.03
CA ASP A 175 -28.41 -10.66 12.27
C ASP A 175 -26.92 -11.01 12.46
N LEU A 176 -26.03 -10.02 12.55
CA LEU A 176 -24.61 -10.28 12.79
C LEU A 176 -24.40 -10.86 14.19
N PRO A 177 -23.60 -11.94 14.31
CA PRO A 177 -23.21 -12.46 15.62
C PRO A 177 -22.32 -11.46 16.37
N GLU A 178 -22.24 -11.61 17.70
CA GLU A 178 -21.29 -10.82 18.48
C GLU A 178 -19.85 -11.14 18.05
N PRO A 179 -19.02 -10.12 17.79
CA PRO A 179 -17.67 -10.32 17.27
C PRO A 179 -16.75 -10.89 18.36
N VAL A 180 -16.04 -11.98 18.05
CA VAL A 180 -15.00 -12.56 18.92
C VAL A 180 -13.86 -11.56 19.19
N ASN A 181 -13.61 -10.65 18.24
CA ASN A 181 -12.65 -9.56 18.38
C ASN A 181 -13.16 -8.33 17.62
N SER A 182 -12.99 -7.13 18.19
CA SER A 182 -13.34 -5.87 17.53
C SER A 182 -12.27 -4.82 17.75
N ARG A 183 -11.83 -4.19 16.66
CA ARG A 183 -10.78 -3.17 16.66
C ARG A 183 -11.26 -1.93 15.92
N CYS A 184 -11.09 -0.77 16.56
CA CYS A 184 -11.29 0.53 15.93
C CYS A 184 -9.92 1.15 15.60
N LEU A 185 -9.82 1.80 14.45
CA LEU A 185 -8.61 2.49 14.00
C LEU A 185 -8.98 3.90 13.54
N ARG A 186 -8.14 4.86 13.90
CA ARG A 186 -8.27 6.25 13.48
C ARG A 186 -7.10 6.65 12.61
N TRP A 187 -7.39 7.03 11.37
CA TRP A 187 -6.40 7.58 10.44
C TRP A 187 -6.70 9.05 10.17
N ARG A 188 -6.03 9.93 10.91
CA ARG A 188 -6.14 11.39 10.73
C ARG A 188 -5.82 11.82 9.31
N TYR A 189 -4.84 11.16 8.70
CA TYR A 189 -4.46 11.35 7.31
C TYR A 189 -4.78 10.05 6.57
N SER A 190 -6.01 9.91 6.07
CA SER A 190 -6.53 8.69 5.43
C SER A 190 -6.71 8.80 3.91
N GLN A 191 -6.78 10.02 3.37
CA GLN A 191 -6.94 10.31 1.95
C GLN A 191 -6.24 11.63 1.60
N VAL A 192 -5.75 11.74 0.37
CA VAL A 192 -5.20 13.01 -0.14
C VAL A 192 -6.37 13.86 -0.63
N SER A 193 -6.70 14.93 0.10
CA SER A 193 -7.70 15.93 -0.31
C SER A 193 -7.10 17.03 -1.16
N ARG A 194 -5.84 17.40 -0.90
CA ARG A 194 -5.06 18.37 -1.66
C ARG A 194 -3.66 17.82 -1.87
N GLY A 195 -3.40 17.33 -3.08
CA GLY A 195 -2.08 16.83 -3.49
C GLY A 195 -1.10 17.97 -3.73
N VAL A 196 0.16 17.60 -3.97
CA VAL A 196 1.20 18.54 -4.41
C VAL A 196 0.87 19.05 -5.81
N ASP A 197 0.94 20.37 -6.01
CA ASP A 197 0.62 21.01 -7.27
C ASP A 197 1.43 20.41 -8.43
N GLY A 198 0.74 20.11 -9.54
CA GLY A 198 1.34 19.49 -10.72
C GLY A 198 1.56 17.98 -10.62
N SER A 199 1.24 17.34 -9.48
CA SER A 199 1.36 15.89 -9.27
C SER A 199 2.69 15.30 -9.77
N PRO A 200 3.85 15.80 -9.29
CA PRO A 200 5.17 15.44 -9.82
C PRO A 200 5.59 13.98 -9.57
N GLY A 201 4.78 13.20 -8.85
CA GLY A 201 5.03 11.82 -8.43
C GLY A 201 6.06 11.73 -7.29
N CYS A 202 7.07 12.59 -7.26
CA CYS A 202 8.01 12.75 -6.15
C CYS A 202 8.74 14.10 -6.23
N ILE A 203 9.46 14.49 -5.18
CA ILE A 203 10.33 15.67 -5.16
C ILE A 203 11.69 15.29 -4.56
N ALA A 204 12.78 15.66 -5.23
CA ALA A 204 14.12 15.62 -4.66
C ALA A 204 14.31 16.83 -3.74
N LEU A 205 14.45 16.58 -2.43
CA LEU A 205 14.67 17.60 -1.40
C LEU A 205 16.15 17.94 -1.22
N CYS A 206 17.02 16.97 -1.50
CA CYS A 206 18.47 17.15 -1.48
C CYS A 206 19.09 16.21 -2.52
N ASN A 207 20.14 16.64 -3.22
CA ASN A 207 20.83 15.82 -4.23
C ASN A 207 22.06 15.09 -3.67
N SER A 208 22.59 15.51 -2.51
CA SER A 208 23.77 14.89 -1.89
C SER A 208 23.79 15.11 -0.36
N PRO A 209 23.53 14.06 0.45
CA PRO A 209 23.01 12.76 0.02
C PRO A 209 21.61 12.90 -0.60
N LEU A 210 21.30 12.08 -1.60
CA LEU A 210 20.00 12.12 -2.28
C LEU A 210 18.87 11.82 -1.28
N LEU A 211 17.95 12.78 -1.13
CA LEU A 211 16.74 12.66 -0.33
C LEU A 211 15.53 12.97 -1.21
N VAL A 212 14.62 12.00 -1.33
CA VAL A 212 13.41 12.11 -2.15
C VAL A 212 12.18 11.94 -1.27
N ALA A 213 11.21 12.85 -1.40
CA ALA A 213 9.88 12.70 -0.83
C ALA A 213 8.91 12.17 -1.90
N CYS A 214 8.09 11.19 -1.53
CA CYS A 214 7.19 10.48 -2.43
C CYS A 214 5.96 9.94 -1.69
N GLY A 215 5.03 9.33 -2.43
CA GLY A 215 3.75 8.83 -1.97
C GLY A 215 2.60 9.33 -2.84
N ASP A 216 1.40 8.79 -2.59
CA ASP A 216 0.14 9.18 -3.24
C ASP A 216 -0.16 10.69 -3.17
N ALA A 217 0.32 11.38 -2.13
CA ALA A 217 0.23 12.83 -1.99
C ALA A 217 0.92 13.61 -3.13
N PHE A 218 1.90 13.01 -3.81
CA PHE A 218 2.62 13.61 -4.94
C PHE A 218 2.04 13.21 -6.28
N SER A 219 1.04 12.33 -6.31
CA SER A 219 0.35 11.87 -7.53
C SER A 219 -1.16 12.01 -7.34
N HIS A 220 -1.83 10.97 -6.84
CA HIS A 220 -3.24 10.93 -6.49
C HIS A 220 -3.56 9.77 -5.53
N SER A 221 -4.67 9.85 -4.80
CA SER A 221 -4.99 9.04 -3.60
C SER A 221 -5.53 7.62 -3.88
N ASN A 222 -4.83 6.77 -4.65
CA ASN A 222 -5.23 5.37 -4.88
C ASN A 222 -4.04 4.43 -5.13
N PHE A 223 -4.34 3.19 -5.53
CA PHE A 223 -3.35 2.16 -5.90
C PHE A 223 -2.39 2.63 -7.01
N ASP A 224 -2.96 3.12 -8.11
CA ASP A 224 -2.21 3.54 -9.30
C ASP A 224 -1.35 4.78 -9.01
N GLY A 225 -1.84 5.72 -8.20
CA GLY A 225 -1.05 6.87 -7.77
C GLY A 225 0.16 6.48 -6.93
N CYS A 226 0.05 5.42 -6.12
CA CYS A 226 1.22 4.88 -5.43
C CYS A 226 2.26 4.31 -6.40
N ILE A 227 1.82 3.67 -7.50
CA ILE A 227 2.70 3.15 -8.58
C ILE A 227 3.35 4.30 -9.35
N ASP A 228 2.57 5.30 -9.78
CA ASP A 228 3.07 6.50 -10.46
C ASP A 228 4.17 7.19 -9.66
N SER A 229 3.92 7.37 -8.36
CA SER A 229 4.90 7.93 -7.44
C SER A 229 6.17 7.07 -7.38
N ALA A 230 6.03 5.74 -7.27
CA ALA A 230 7.17 4.83 -7.22
C ALA A 230 8.01 4.87 -8.51
N MET A 231 7.38 4.92 -9.68
CA MET A 231 8.04 5.06 -10.98
C MET A 231 8.80 6.39 -11.06
N SER A 232 8.18 7.48 -10.61
CA SER A 232 8.80 8.82 -10.57
C SER A 232 10.04 8.88 -9.68
N VAL A 233 10.02 8.15 -8.55
CA VAL A 233 11.19 8.01 -7.67
C VAL A 233 12.33 7.31 -8.39
N VAL A 234 12.06 6.22 -9.11
CA VAL A 234 13.10 5.46 -9.84
C VAL A 234 13.72 6.32 -10.93
N ASP A 235 12.91 7.08 -11.67
CA ASP A 235 13.40 8.01 -12.69
C ASP A 235 14.26 9.11 -12.09
N THR A 236 13.81 9.73 -10.99
CA THR A 236 14.55 10.76 -10.27
C THR A 236 15.87 10.23 -9.72
N PHE A 237 15.84 9.04 -9.12
CA PHE A 237 17.04 8.35 -8.65
C PHE A 237 18.05 8.15 -9.79
N CYS A 238 17.62 7.58 -10.91
CA CYS A 238 18.51 7.32 -12.05
C CYS A 238 19.08 8.61 -12.67
N LYS A 239 18.29 9.69 -12.71
CA LYS A 239 18.72 10.99 -13.24
C LYS A 239 19.79 11.63 -12.36
N ILE A 240 19.64 11.56 -11.03
CA ILE A 240 20.53 12.25 -10.10
C ILE A 240 21.80 11.43 -9.80
N THR A 241 21.69 10.11 -9.68
CA THR A 241 22.84 9.29 -9.26
C THR A 241 23.85 9.02 -10.36
N SER A 242 23.58 9.40 -11.62
CA SER A 242 24.41 9.07 -12.79
C SER A 242 24.72 7.57 -12.84
N VAL A 243 23.87 6.79 -13.53
CA VAL A 243 23.90 5.31 -13.61
C VAL A 243 25.30 4.72 -13.87
N SER A 244 26.23 5.47 -14.45
CA SER A 244 27.64 5.11 -14.63
C SER A 244 28.46 4.89 -13.33
N ASN A 245 27.92 5.26 -12.15
CA ASN A 245 28.58 5.09 -10.85
C ASN A 245 27.94 4.00 -9.96
N LEU A 246 26.94 3.26 -10.44
CA LEU A 246 26.26 2.16 -9.74
C LEU A 246 26.55 0.81 -10.39
#